data_AF-A0A7G9GUX9-F1
#
_entry.id   AF-A0A7G9GUX9-F1
#
_cell.length_a   1.000
_cell.length_b   1.000
_cell.length_c   1.000
_cell.angle_alpha   90.00
_cell.angle_beta   90.00
_cell.angle_gamma   90.00
#
_symmetry.space_group_name_H-M   'P 1'
#
loop_
_entity.id
_entity.type
_entity.pdbx_description
1 polymer ?
#
loop_
_entity_poly.entity_id
_entity_poly.type
_entity_poly.pdbx_seq_one_letter_code
_entity_poly.pdbx_strand_id
1 'polypeptide(L)'
;MNKILSILIGLLSLLFVSCMESDKSFIKKIKHMKNKNGETVEQLIDNYIVAAEFLQANKNSNIEKNISSVALKIQEANNSKLDGNKEQINELSKLLATYQINYPEIKNINWKIISNSKAAKLIEVASDNIYLKLPIYKTKVNTAISFSNIEVYTTSNQPIDLNKLNAAHEVIEFIANENILE
;
A
#
# COMPACT_ATOMS: atom_id res chain seq x y z
N MET A 1 -28.24 -54.98 -1.25
CA MET A 1 -28.19 -53.79 -2.12
C MET A 1 -27.79 -52.49 -1.38
N ASN A 2 -27.13 -52.56 -0.20
CA ASN A 2 -26.82 -51.36 0.60
C ASN A 2 -25.33 -50.98 0.68
N LYS A 3 -24.40 -51.89 0.34
CA LYS A 3 -22.96 -51.60 0.45
C LYS A 3 -22.43 -50.75 -0.72
N ILE A 4 -22.91 -50.98 -1.94
CA ILE A 4 -22.50 -50.21 -3.14
C ILE A 4 -23.03 -48.78 -3.08
N LEU A 5 -24.27 -48.58 -2.63
CA LEU A 5 -24.86 -47.24 -2.47
C LEU A 5 -24.14 -46.41 -1.40
N SER A 6 -23.69 -47.05 -0.31
CA SER A 6 -22.92 -46.40 0.76
C SER A 6 -21.52 -45.98 0.31
N ILE A 7 -20.87 -46.80 -0.52
CA ILE A 7 -19.56 -46.49 -1.12
C ILE A 7 -19.70 -45.36 -2.15
N LEU A 8 -20.78 -45.35 -2.92
CA LEU A 8 -21.05 -44.30 -3.92
C LEU A 8 -21.31 -42.93 -3.26
N ILE A 9 -22.02 -42.91 -2.12
CA ILE A 9 -22.24 -41.69 -1.33
C ILE A 9 -20.94 -41.22 -0.65
N GLY A 10 -20.11 -42.15 -0.15
CA GLY A 10 -18.79 -41.84 0.39
C GLY A 10 -17.84 -41.26 -0.65
N LEU A 11 -17.82 -41.79 -1.88
CA LEU A 11 -17.03 -41.24 -2.98
C LEU A 11 -17.57 -39.90 -3.50
N LEU A 12 -18.89 -39.69 -3.48
CA LEU A 12 -19.48 -38.40 -3.88
C LEU A 12 -19.15 -37.28 -2.87
N SER A 13 -19.02 -37.61 -1.57
CA SER A 13 -18.57 -36.66 -0.55
C SER A 13 -17.08 -36.31 -0.63
N LEU A 14 -16.25 -37.14 -1.28
CA LEU A 14 -14.83 -36.87 -1.52
C LEU A 14 -14.58 -35.94 -2.73
N LEU A 15 -15.58 -35.76 -3.61
CA LEU A 15 -15.46 -34.91 -4.81
C LEU A 15 -15.79 -33.42 -4.57
N PHE A 16 -16.19 -33.04 -3.36
CA PHE A 16 -16.48 -31.65 -2.98
C PHE A 16 -15.64 -31.11 -1.83
N VAL A 17 -14.45 -31.68 -1.59
CA VAL A 17 -13.39 -30.91 -0.93
C VAL A 17 -12.77 -30.01 -2.01
N SER A 18 -13.56 -29.06 -2.53
CA SER A 18 -12.96 -27.87 -3.12
C SER A 18 -12.13 -27.27 -2.00
N CYS A 19 -10.81 -27.34 -2.12
CA CYS A 19 -9.88 -26.77 -1.16
C CYS A 19 -10.18 -25.27 -1.08
N MET A 20 -11.10 -24.87 -0.19
CA MET A 20 -11.46 -23.48 0.01
C MET A 20 -10.23 -22.82 0.61
N GLU A 21 -9.52 -22.07 -0.22
CA GLU A 21 -8.39 -21.28 0.23
C GLU A 21 -8.85 -20.37 1.37
N SER A 22 -8.22 -20.50 2.54
CA SER A 22 -8.55 -19.66 3.70
C SER A 22 -8.22 -18.20 3.40
N ASP A 23 -8.95 -17.27 4.01
CA ASP A 23 -8.71 -15.83 3.80
C ASP A 23 -7.28 -15.42 4.15
N LYS A 24 -6.67 -16.05 5.16
CA LYS A 24 -5.25 -15.86 5.52
C LYS A 24 -4.30 -16.32 4.41
N SER A 25 -4.55 -17.50 3.81
CA SER A 25 -3.77 -17.99 2.67
C SER A 25 -3.91 -17.08 1.46
N PHE A 26 -5.15 -16.67 1.16
CA PHE A 26 -5.44 -15.78 0.05
C PHE A 26 -4.74 -14.42 0.22
N ILE A 27 -4.87 -13.77 1.39
CA ILE A 27 -4.18 -12.50 1.68
C ILE A 27 -2.67 -12.67 1.55
N LYS A 28 -2.10 -13.78 2.08
CA LYS A 28 -0.68 -14.06 1.92
C LYS A 28 -0.28 -14.13 0.45
N LYS A 29 -1.05 -14.83 -0.39
CA LYS A 29 -0.80 -14.89 -1.83
C LYS A 29 -0.83 -13.50 -2.47
N ILE A 30 -1.85 -12.68 -2.14
CA ILE A 30 -1.97 -11.31 -2.66
C ILE A 30 -0.77 -10.47 -2.30
N LYS A 31 -0.35 -10.49 -1.02
CA LYS A 31 0.82 -9.73 -0.53
C LYS A 31 2.10 -9.97 -1.35
N HIS A 32 2.31 -11.21 -1.83
CA HIS A 32 3.52 -11.60 -2.58
C HIS A 32 3.40 -11.39 -4.10
N MET A 33 2.22 -11.03 -4.63
CA MET A 33 2.10 -10.71 -6.05
C MET A 33 2.92 -9.46 -6.37
N LYS A 34 3.56 -9.44 -7.54
CA LYS A 34 4.40 -8.33 -7.97
C LYS A 34 3.72 -7.51 -9.05
N ASN A 35 3.90 -6.20 -9.01
CA ASN A 35 3.53 -5.31 -10.12
C ASN A 35 4.58 -5.40 -11.25
N LYS A 36 4.36 -4.65 -12.34
CA LYS A 36 5.27 -4.60 -13.50
C LYS A 36 6.68 -4.10 -13.18
N ASN A 37 6.85 -3.38 -12.06
CA ASN A 37 8.12 -2.84 -11.61
C ASN A 37 8.83 -3.80 -10.64
N GLY A 38 8.25 -4.97 -10.34
CA GLY A 38 8.85 -5.99 -9.45
C GLY A 38 8.58 -5.78 -7.96
N GLU A 39 7.91 -4.69 -7.59
CA GLU A 39 7.46 -4.38 -6.22
C GLU A 39 6.27 -5.27 -5.85
N THR A 40 6.26 -5.78 -4.61
CA THR A 40 5.15 -6.59 -4.11
C THR A 40 3.94 -5.73 -3.78
N VAL A 41 2.75 -6.32 -3.79
CA VAL A 41 1.53 -5.64 -3.34
C VAL A 41 1.68 -5.17 -1.89
N GLU A 42 2.31 -5.98 -1.03
CA GLU A 42 2.56 -5.57 0.36
C GLU A 42 3.44 -4.32 0.44
N GLN A 43 4.56 -4.28 -0.29
CA GLN A 43 5.45 -3.11 -0.33
C GLN A 43 4.71 -1.86 -0.79
N LEU A 44 3.97 -1.94 -1.90
CA LEU A 44 3.23 -0.80 -2.44
C LEU A 44 2.18 -0.29 -1.44
N ILE A 45 1.43 -1.20 -0.82
CA ILE A 45 0.38 -0.84 0.13
C ILE A 45 0.98 -0.27 1.41
N ASP A 46 2.06 -0.84 1.92
CA ASP A 46 2.77 -0.31 3.09
C ASP A 46 3.30 1.10 2.81
N ASN A 47 3.86 1.34 1.61
CA ASN A 47 4.29 2.67 1.17
C ASN A 47 3.13 3.69 1.16
N TYR A 48 1.95 3.29 0.67
CA TYR A 48 0.76 4.16 0.69
C TYR A 48 0.23 4.40 2.10
N ILE A 49 0.22 3.41 2.98
CA ILE A 49 -0.19 3.57 4.38
C ILE A 49 0.78 4.52 5.10
N VAL A 50 2.08 4.33 4.94
CA VAL A 50 3.12 5.19 5.54
C VAL A 50 2.98 6.63 5.06
N ALA A 51 2.85 6.85 3.75
CA ALA A 51 2.67 8.18 3.18
C ALA A 51 1.38 8.86 3.65
N ALA A 52 0.30 8.10 3.76
CA ALA A 52 -1.00 8.60 4.23
C ALA A 52 -0.96 8.99 5.72
N GLU A 53 -0.39 8.13 6.57
CA GLU A 53 -0.21 8.43 7.99
C GLU A 53 0.70 9.65 8.18
N PHE A 54 1.77 9.76 7.41
CA PHE A 54 2.64 10.93 7.42
C PHE A 54 1.88 12.22 7.09
N LEU A 55 1.07 12.23 6.02
CA LEU A 55 0.24 13.38 5.66
C LEU A 55 -0.75 13.73 6.78
N GLN A 56 -1.34 12.72 7.40
CA GLN A 56 -2.29 12.90 8.50
C GLN A 56 -1.61 13.46 9.75
N ALA A 57 -0.43 12.96 10.13
CA ALA A 57 0.37 13.44 11.26
C ALA A 57 0.89 14.87 11.07
N ASN A 58 1.05 15.28 9.81
CA ASN A 58 1.53 16.60 9.41
C ASN A 58 0.41 17.51 8.88
N LYS A 59 -0.86 17.19 9.14
CA LYS A 59 -2.00 17.96 8.63
C LYS A 59 -1.88 19.44 9.03
N ASN A 60 -2.06 20.33 8.05
CA ASN A 60 -1.94 21.80 8.19
C ASN A 60 -0.52 22.33 8.45
N SER A 61 0.51 21.47 8.45
CA SER A 61 1.91 21.88 8.57
C SER A 61 2.45 22.49 7.27
N ASN A 62 3.67 23.06 7.33
CA ASN A 62 4.35 23.56 6.13
C ASN A 62 4.74 22.44 5.18
N ILE A 63 5.14 21.26 5.68
CA ILE A 63 5.53 20.14 4.81
C ILE A 63 4.31 19.61 4.04
N GLU A 64 3.15 19.46 4.70
CA GLU A 64 1.94 18.93 4.05
C GLU A 64 1.40 19.86 2.96
N LYS A 65 1.44 21.18 3.20
CA LYS A 65 1.03 22.19 2.21
C LYS A 65 1.96 22.25 1.01
N ASN A 66 3.26 22.02 1.21
CA ASN A 66 4.28 22.14 0.17
C ASN A 66 4.72 20.78 -0.40
N ILE A 67 4.09 19.67 0.00
CA ILE A 67 4.60 18.31 -0.25
C ILE A 67 4.91 18.03 -1.72
N SER A 68 4.01 18.43 -2.62
CA SER A 68 4.21 18.25 -4.07
C SER A 68 5.36 19.09 -4.62
N SER A 69 5.52 20.33 -4.13
CA SER A 69 6.63 21.20 -4.55
C SER A 69 7.98 20.71 -4.02
N VAL A 70 8.00 20.13 -2.82
CA VAL A 70 9.19 19.52 -2.23
C VAL A 70 9.57 18.27 -3.02
N ALA A 71 8.61 17.40 -3.34
CA ALA A 71 8.84 16.22 -4.17
C ALA A 71 9.46 16.58 -5.54
N LEU A 72 8.96 17.62 -6.21
CA LEU A 72 9.57 18.11 -7.45
C LEU A 72 11.03 18.56 -7.25
N LYS A 73 11.33 19.29 -6.17
CA LYS A 73 12.70 19.68 -5.84
C LYS A 73 13.61 18.48 -5.53
N ILE A 74 13.06 17.41 -4.95
CA ILE A 74 13.79 16.16 -4.72
C ILE A 74 14.18 15.54 -6.07
N GLN A 75 13.26 15.48 -7.03
CA GLN A 75 13.54 14.96 -8.38
C GLN A 75 14.65 15.77 -9.06
N GLU A 76 14.57 17.10 -9.00
CA GLU A 76 15.61 17.99 -9.52
C GLU A 76 16.97 17.76 -8.85
N ALA A 77 16.99 17.69 -7.51
CA ALA A 77 18.21 17.47 -6.74
C ALA A 77 18.83 16.09 -7.01
N ASN A 78 18.01 15.04 -7.15
CA ASN A 78 18.48 13.70 -7.48
C ASN A 78 19.08 13.63 -8.89
N ASN A 79 18.51 14.33 -9.86
CA ASN A 79 19.08 14.43 -11.20
C ASN A 79 20.45 15.13 -11.16
N SER A 80 20.58 16.26 -10.46
CA SER A 80 21.85 16.97 -10.29
C SER A 80 22.91 16.14 -9.53
N LYS A 81 22.48 15.29 -8.59
CA LYS A 81 23.36 14.38 -7.85
C LYS A 81 24.02 13.34 -8.76
N LEU A 82 23.33 12.89 -9.81
CA LEU A 82 23.91 12.00 -10.83
C LEU A 82 25.04 12.68 -11.60
N ASP A 83 24.98 14.00 -11.75
CA ASP A 83 26.03 14.83 -12.34
C ASP A 83 27.14 15.21 -11.35
N GLY A 84 27.09 14.65 -10.12
CA GLY A 84 28.07 14.88 -9.06
C GLY A 84 27.83 16.14 -8.21
N ASN A 85 26.76 16.91 -8.47
CA ASN A 85 26.43 18.10 -7.70
C ASN A 85 25.52 17.77 -6.51
N LYS A 86 26.01 18.01 -5.28
CA LYS A 86 25.26 17.80 -4.02
C LYS A 86 24.70 19.08 -3.38
N GLU A 87 24.92 20.24 -3.98
CA GLU A 87 24.50 21.52 -3.39
C GLU A 87 22.98 21.58 -3.18
N GLN A 88 22.22 21.17 -4.20
CA GLN A 88 20.75 21.14 -4.14
C GLN A 88 20.22 20.18 -3.07
N ILE A 89 20.87 19.03 -2.88
CA ILE A 89 20.55 18.08 -1.81
C ILE A 89 20.73 18.75 -0.45
N ASN A 90 21.87 19.41 -0.23
CA ASN A 90 22.17 20.09 1.03
C ASN A 90 21.21 21.25 1.33
N GLU A 91 20.84 22.04 0.33
CA GLU A 91 19.86 23.12 0.47
C GLU A 91 18.47 22.57 0.82
N LEU A 92 18.07 21.49 0.16
CA LEU A 92 16.80 20.83 0.42
C LEU A 92 16.76 20.21 1.82
N SER A 93 17.86 19.59 2.26
CA SER A 93 17.98 19.07 3.63
C SER A 93 17.84 20.16 4.68
N LYS A 94 18.48 21.32 4.47
CA LYS A 94 18.33 22.49 5.35
C LYS A 94 16.89 22.98 5.38
N LEU A 95 16.22 23.07 4.23
CA LEU A 95 14.82 23.48 4.15
C LEU A 95 13.93 22.51 4.93
N LEU A 96 14.08 21.20 4.71
CA LEU A 96 13.28 20.17 5.37
C LEU A 96 13.49 20.15 6.89
N ALA A 97 14.71 20.40 7.37
CA ALA A 97 14.99 20.54 8.79
C ALA A 97 14.28 21.74 9.45
N THR A 98 13.87 22.76 8.67
CA THR A 98 13.04 23.86 9.20
C THR A 98 11.56 23.50 9.33
N TYR A 99 11.12 22.45 8.63
CA TYR A 99 9.77 21.95 8.78
C TYR A 99 9.72 21.09 10.03
N GLN A 100 8.85 21.43 10.97
CA GLN A 100 8.58 20.61 12.15
C GLN A 100 7.81 19.36 11.71
N ILE A 101 8.54 18.37 11.20
CA ILE A 101 7.97 17.15 10.61
C ILE A 101 7.70 16.13 11.71
N ASN A 102 6.48 15.61 11.75
CA ASN A 102 6.07 14.53 12.63
C ASN A 102 6.13 13.19 11.90
N TYR A 103 6.85 12.21 12.46
CA TYR A 103 6.88 10.84 11.96
C TYR A 103 5.95 9.97 12.81
N PRO A 104 4.80 9.52 12.27
CA PRO A 104 3.94 8.62 13.01
C PRO A 104 4.58 7.23 13.12
N GLU A 105 4.52 6.65 14.31
CA GLU A 105 4.89 5.24 14.51
C GLU A 105 3.71 4.36 14.10
N ILE A 106 3.88 3.56 13.04
CA ILE A 106 2.82 2.68 12.52
C ILE A 106 3.02 1.28 13.11
N LYS A 107 2.23 0.97 14.13
CA LYS A 107 2.40 -0.27 14.91
C LYS A 107 1.77 -1.49 14.25
N ASN A 108 0.61 -1.31 13.63
CA ASN A 108 -0.19 -2.42 13.09
C ASN A 108 -0.80 -2.04 11.74
N ILE A 109 -0.59 -2.90 10.74
CA ILE A 109 -1.30 -2.85 9.46
C ILE A 109 -2.15 -4.12 9.35
N ASN A 110 -3.46 -3.97 9.44
CA ASN A 110 -4.40 -5.08 9.41
C ASN A 110 -4.98 -5.28 8.01
N TRP A 111 -4.99 -6.52 7.54
CA TRP A 111 -5.51 -6.91 6.22
C TRP A 111 -6.75 -7.78 6.40
N LYS A 112 -7.88 -7.37 5.82
CA LYS A 112 -9.16 -8.07 5.96
C LYS A 112 -9.93 -8.12 4.65
N ILE A 113 -10.50 -9.27 4.31
CA ILE A 113 -11.48 -9.35 3.22
C ILE A 113 -12.81 -8.81 3.76
N ILE A 114 -13.28 -7.70 3.18
CA ILE A 114 -14.53 -7.03 3.56
C ILE A 114 -15.68 -7.32 2.60
N SER A 115 -15.38 -7.84 1.40
CA SER A 115 -16.39 -8.31 0.45
C SER A 115 -15.84 -9.46 -0.39
N ASN A 116 -16.70 -10.43 -0.70
CA ASN A 116 -16.36 -11.60 -1.50
C ASN A 116 -17.52 -11.95 -2.44
N SER A 117 -17.29 -11.80 -3.74
CA SER A 117 -18.19 -12.21 -4.80
C SER A 117 -17.54 -13.25 -5.72
N LYS A 118 -18.33 -13.76 -6.67
CA LYS A 118 -17.83 -14.63 -7.74
C LYS A 118 -16.76 -13.92 -8.60
N ALA A 119 -16.93 -12.63 -8.85
CA ALA A 119 -16.08 -11.85 -9.76
C ALA A 119 -14.91 -11.14 -9.06
N ALA A 120 -15.03 -10.83 -7.76
CA ALA A 120 -14.01 -10.06 -7.05
C ALA A 120 -14.00 -10.34 -5.54
N LYS A 121 -12.85 -10.12 -4.90
CA LYS A 121 -12.71 -9.90 -3.46
C LYS A 121 -12.30 -8.45 -3.23
N LEU A 122 -12.80 -7.84 -2.17
CA LEU A 122 -12.33 -6.53 -1.72
C LEU A 122 -11.58 -6.73 -0.41
N ILE A 123 -10.31 -6.34 -0.41
CA ILE A 123 -9.46 -6.32 0.77
C ILE A 123 -9.44 -4.90 1.30
N GLU A 124 -9.70 -4.73 2.59
CA GLU A 124 -9.40 -3.52 3.33
C GLU A 124 -8.06 -3.70 4.03
N VAL A 125 -7.21 -2.70 3.92
CA VAL A 125 -5.94 -2.61 4.65
C VAL A 125 -5.99 -1.36 5.51
N ALA A 126 -5.82 -1.49 6.81
CA ALA A 126 -6.01 -0.39 7.75
C ALA A 126 -4.87 -0.28 8.77
N SER A 127 -4.52 0.96 9.08
CA SER A 127 -3.70 1.38 10.22
C SER A 127 -4.56 2.21 11.19
N ASP A 128 -3.93 3.03 12.04
CA ASP A 128 -4.62 3.78 13.09
C ASP A 128 -5.53 4.89 12.53
N ASN A 129 -5.07 5.65 11.54
CA ASN A 129 -5.82 6.77 10.97
C ASN A 129 -6.20 6.59 9.51
N ILE A 130 -5.69 5.54 8.85
CA ILE A 130 -5.82 5.33 7.42
C ILE A 130 -6.43 3.96 7.13
N TYR A 131 -7.27 3.91 6.11
CA TYR A 131 -7.63 2.65 5.47
C TYR A 131 -7.57 2.76 3.95
N LEU A 132 -7.35 1.63 3.30
CA LEU A 132 -7.21 1.49 1.87
C LEU A 132 -8.08 0.34 1.38
N LYS A 133 -8.72 0.52 0.23
CA LYS A 133 -9.53 -0.49 -0.44
C LYS A 133 -8.80 -1.05 -1.66
N LEU A 134 -8.54 -2.35 -1.65
CA LEU A 134 -7.83 -3.07 -2.70
C LEU A 134 -8.77 -4.07 -3.40
N PRO A 135 -9.30 -3.72 -4.60
CA PRO A 135 -10.12 -4.64 -5.38
C PRO A 135 -9.26 -5.71 -6.06
N ILE A 136 -9.59 -6.97 -5.80
CA ILE A 136 -8.95 -8.15 -6.39
C ILE A 136 -9.94 -8.84 -7.32
N TYR A 137 -9.70 -8.76 -8.63
CA TYR A 137 -10.56 -9.38 -9.63
C TYR A 137 -10.17 -10.83 -9.86
N LYS A 138 -11.16 -11.72 -9.81
CA LYS A 138 -11.01 -13.15 -10.11
C LYS A 138 -11.41 -13.37 -11.55
N THR A 139 -10.46 -13.76 -12.40
CA THR A 139 -10.79 -14.31 -13.72
C THR A 139 -10.77 -15.83 -13.65
N LYS A 140 -11.27 -16.52 -14.70
CA LYS A 140 -11.26 -17.99 -14.77
C LYS A 140 -9.85 -18.60 -14.72
N VAL A 141 -8.84 -17.82 -15.06
CA VAL A 141 -7.45 -18.28 -15.27
C VAL A 141 -6.46 -17.62 -14.30
N ASN A 142 -6.69 -16.34 -13.95
CA ASN A 142 -5.76 -15.53 -13.17
C ASN A 142 -6.45 -14.67 -12.09
N THR A 143 -5.70 -14.34 -11.05
CA THR A 143 -6.02 -13.25 -10.12
C THR A 143 -5.40 -11.97 -10.66
N ALA A 144 -6.19 -10.90 -10.80
CA ALA A 144 -5.73 -9.61 -11.29
C ALA A 144 -5.98 -8.53 -10.25
N ILE A 145 -5.02 -7.61 -10.12
CA ILE A 145 -5.07 -6.47 -9.22
C ILE A 145 -5.04 -5.22 -10.09
N SER A 146 -6.05 -4.36 -9.95
CA SER A 146 -6.04 -3.06 -10.61
C SER A 146 -5.42 -2.04 -9.68
N PHE A 147 -4.10 -1.88 -9.76
CA PHE A 147 -3.36 -0.92 -8.94
C PHE A 147 -3.84 0.53 -9.14
N SER A 148 -4.41 0.86 -10.30
CA SER A 148 -5.01 2.17 -10.58
C SER A 148 -6.30 2.44 -9.81
N ASN A 149 -6.91 1.42 -9.21
CA ASN A 149 -8.18 1.52 -8.49
C ASN A 149 -7.97 1.41 -6.97
N ILE A 150 -6.72 1.58 -6.51
CA ILE A 150 -6.41 1.64 -5.09
C ILE A 150 -6.86 3.01 -4.59
N GLU A 151 -7.80 3.02 -3.66
CA GLU A 151 -8.31 4.22 -3.03
C GLU A 151 -7.90 4.23 -1.56
N VAL A 152 -7.31 5.35 -1.13
CA VAL A 152 -6.80 5.55 0.23
C VAL A 152 -7.62 6.62 0.92
N TYR A 153 -7.95 6.39 2.18
CA TYR A 153 -8.83 7.24 2.95
C TYR A 153 -8.29 7.43 4.36
N THR A 154 -8.63 8.57 4.95
CA THR A 154 -8.63 8.70 6.41
C THR A 154 -9.79 7.89 7.00
N THR A 155 -9.70 7.52 8.28
CA THR A 155 -10.80 6.88 9.04
C THR A 155 -12.06 7.76 9.14
N SER A 156 -11.93 9.06 8.85
CA SER A 156 -13.06 10.00 8.67
C SER A 156 -13.70 9.96 7.27
N ASN A 157 -13.38 8.94 6.47
CA ASN A 157 -13.82 8.73 5.08
C ASN A 157 -13.44 9.85 4.11
N GLN A 158 -12.38 10.62 4.41
CA GLN A 158 -11.84 11.60 3.46
C GLN A 158 -10.85 10.91 2.54
N PRO A 159 -11.05 10.95 1.20
CA PRO A 159 -10.10 10.39 0.26
C PRO A 159 -8.79 11.18 0.27
N ILE A 160 -7.68 10.48 0.06
CA ILE A 160 -6.35 11.09 -0.08
C ILE A 160 -5.94 10.99 -1.54
N ASP A 161 -5.56 12.13 -2.12
CA ASP A 161 -5.12 12.21 -3.51
C ASP A 161 -3.85 11.38 -3.76
N LEU A 162 -3.87 10.57 -4.82
CA LEU A 162 -2.77 9.65 -5.12
C LEU A 162 -1.46 10.37 -5.48
N ASN A 163 -1.53 11.52 -6.16
CA ASN A 163 -0.33 12.29 -6.46
C ASN A 163 0.28 12.86 -5.18
N LYS A 164 -0.55 13.27 -4.22
CA LYS A 164 -0.12 13.70 -2.91
C LYS A 164 0.52 12.57 -2.09
N LEU A 165 -0.01 11.35 -2.18
CA LEU A 165 0.61 10.17 -1.58
C LEU A 165 1.97 9.85 -2.17
N ASN A 166 2.08 9.86 -3.51
CA ASN A 166 3.35 9.62 -4.18
C ASN A 166 4.40 10.69 -3.81
N ALA A 167 4.00 11.96 -3.77
CA ALA A 167 4.87 13.05 -3.33
C ALA A 167 5.31 12.89 -1.87
N ALA A 168 4.40 12.49 -0.98
CA ALA A 168 4.73 12.22 0.41
C ALA A 168 5.70 11.05 0.57
N HIS A 169 5.49 9.97 -0.18
CA HIS A 169 6.40 8.83 -0.19
C HIS A 169 7.82 9.24 -0.64
N GLU A 170 7.94 10.00 -1.72
CA GLU A 170 9.22 10.51 -2.22
C GLU A 170 9.95 11.38 -1.17
N VAL A 171 9.20 12.23 -0.46
CA VAL A 171 9.75 13.05 0.63
C VAL A 171 10.26 12.20 1.79
N ILE A 172 9.50 11.18 2.19
CA ILE A 172 9.87 10.27 3.28
C ILE A 172 11.14 9.51 2.93
N GLU A 173 11.23 8.96 1.71
CA GLU A 173 12.42 8.26 1.24
C GLU A 173 13.64 9.18 1.19
N PHE A 174 13.47 10.41 0.71
CA PHE A 174 14.55 11.39 0.69
C PHE A 174 15.08 11.69 2.09
N ILE A 175 14.19 11.93 3.05
CA ILE A 175 14.58 12.21 4.43
C ILE A 175 15.31 11.04 5.07
N ALA A 176 14.85 9.82 4.83
CA ALA A 176 15.50 8.61 5.30
C ALA A 176 16.88 8.40 4.66
N ASN A 177 17.01 8.62 3.35
CA ASN A 177 18.26 8.38 2.62
C ASN A 177 19.35 9.41 2.91
N GLU A 178 18.97 10.66 3.22
CA GLU A 178 19.90 11.76 3.49
C GLU A 178 20.07 12.05 4.99
N ASN A 179 19.51 11.22 5.88
CA ASN A 179 19.61 11.31 7.34
C ASN A 179 19.32 12.72 7.90
N ILE A 180 18.25 13.37 7.42
CA ILE A 180 18.00 14.79 7.68
C ILE A 180 17.58 15.06 9.15
N LEU A 181 17.09 14.04 9.85
CA LEU A 181 16.47 14.16 11.18
C LEU A 181 17.17 13.34 12.28
N GLU A 182 18.38 12.81 11.99
CA GLU A 182 19.26 12.19 12.98
C GLU A 182 20.14 13.22 13.70
#